data_AF-A0A428SJ71-F1
#
_entry.id   AF-A0A428SJ71-F1
#
_cell.length_a   1.000
_cell.length_b   1.000
_cell.length_c   1.000
_cell.angle_alpha   90.00
_cell.angle_beta   90.00
_cell.angle_gamma   90.00
#
_symmetry.space_group_name_H-M   'P 1'
#
loop_
_entity.id
_entity.type
_entity.pdbx_description
1 polymer ?
#
loop_
_entity_poly.entity_id
_entity_poly.type
_entity_poly.pdbx_seq_one_letter_code
_entity_poly.pdbx_strand_id
1 'polypeptide(L)'
;MDVLKCMSDVNTQTLSTTTRQQLIDSCQRLLRQAQASAELGTALAVELPEFTGFGKQALIRLGTLIQAHKREKAGVLQGSDPLTLVIIGLSLSRRKLDRMGATDVAEIVSQATSLGQRSRARFLEDTNIHKVVREHGSDAFIQSYHRLVAEDVFSRTLLSIEVQLEGHMKCIPYTIPHGIQFCSLTAFAISGTVTAYVPIDPVDCYVRFTTLFNESLLQSLFGYQLGR
;
A
#
# COMPACT_ATOMS: atom_id res chain seq x y z
N MET A 1 11.37 -20.14 22.22
CA MET A 1 11.09 -20.07 23.66
C MET A 1 9.65 -19.64 23.81
N ASP A 2 8.79 -20.47 24.40
CA ASP A 2 7.37 -20.16 24.60
C ASP A 2 7.21 -19.02 25.62
N VAL A 3 6.88 -17.81 25.16
CA VAL A 3 6.62 -16.64 26.01
C VAL A 3 5.55 -16.96 27.07
N LEU A 4 4.56 -17.78 26.70
CA LEU A 4 3.51 -18.27 27.59
C LEU A 4 4.03 -19.18 28.71
N LYS A 5 5.07 -19.99 28.43
CA LYS A 5 5.68 -20.91 29.38
C LYS A 5 6.57 -20.17 30.38
N CYS A 6 7.26 -19.10 29.95
CA CYS A 6 7.96 -18.22 30.88
C CYS A 6 7.00 -17.48 31.84
N MET A 7 5.76 -17.20 31.43
CA MET A 7 4.80 -16.50 32.29
C MET A 7 4.11 -17.42 33.31
N SER A 8 3.93 -18.71 33.01
CA SER A 8 3.33 -19.69 33.94
C SER A 8 4.23 -20.02 35.13
N ASP A 9 5.55 -19.89 34.96
CA ASP A 9 6.54 -20.34 35.95
C ASP A 9 6.92 -19.23 36.95
N VAL A 10 6.42 -18.00 36.76
CA VAL A 10 6.69 -16.87 37.66
C VAL A 10 5.73 -16.90 38.85
N ASN A 11 6.27 -17.06 40.05
CA ASN A 11 5.50 -16.91 41.29
C ASN A 11 5.13 -15.43 41.52
N THR A 12 3.90 -15.05 41.20
CA THR A 12 3.42 -13.67 41.25
C THR A 12 3.27 -13.10 42.68
N GLN A 13 3.33 -13.96 43.70
CA GLN A 13 3.21 -13.58 45.10
C GLN A 13 4.53 -13.05 45.68
N THR A 14 5.68 -13.43 45.13
CA THR A 14 7.01 -12.98 45.60
C THR A 14 7.47 -11.68 44.93
N LEU A 15 6.74 -11.21 43.91
CA LEU A 15 7.05 -9.98 43.20
C LEU A 15 6.77 -8.73 44.05
N SER A 16 7.59 -7.69 43.87
CA SER A 16 7.30 -6.37 44.40
C SER A 16 6.02 -5.79 43.78
N THR A 17 5.37 -4.84 44.46
CA THR A 17 4.15 -4.20 43.96
C THR A 17 4.35 -3.52 42.60
N THR A 18 5.50 -2.88 42.39
CA THR A 18 5.84 -2.22 41.13
C THR A 18 6.04 -3.22 39.99
N THR A 19 6.77 -4.31 40.24
CA THR A 19 6.97 -5.38 39.26
C THR A 19 5.65 -6.07 38.90
N ARG A 20 4.76 -6.27 39.89
CA ARG A 20 3.43 -6.83 39.67
C ARG A 20 2.57 -5.92 38.78
N GLN A 21 2.60 -4.61 39.00
CA GLN A 21 1.87 -3.67 38.15
C GLN A 21 2.40 -3.66 36.71
N GLN A 22 3.73 -3.63 36.53
CA GLN A 22 4.35 -3.73 35.20
C GLN A 22 3.97 -5.02 34.46
N LEU A 23 3.88 -6.13 35.19
CA LEU A 23 3.44 -7.41 34.63
C LEU A 23 1.97 -7.34 34.19
N ILE A 24 1.08 -6.81 35.03
CA ILE A 24 -0.34 -6.61 34.69
C ILE A 24 -0.48 -5.76 33.43
N ASP A 25 0.20 -4.62 33.36
CA ASP A 25 0.13 -3.70 32.22
C ASP A 25 0.64 -4.38 30.94
N SER A 26 1.67 -5.22 31.05
CA SER A 26 2.23 -5.98 29.93
C SER A 26 1.26 -7.08 29.46
N CYS A 27 0.64 -7.81 30.39
CA CYS A 27 -0.39 -8.81 30.08
C CYS A 27 -1.60 -8.17 29.39
N GLN A 28 -2.07 -7.03 29.88
CA GLN A 28 -3.19 -6.30 29.27
C GLN A 28 -2.85 -5.83 27.87
N ARG A 29 -1.62 -5.34 27.64
CA ARG A 29 -1.15 -4.96 26.31
C ARG A 29 -1.11 -6.15 25.36
N LEU A 30 -0.52 -7.27 25.79
CA LEU A 30 -0.46 -8.50 24.99
C LEU A 30 -1.86 -9.05 24.68
N LEU A 31 -2.78 -9.02 25.66
CA LEU A 31 -4.15 -9.43 25.45
C LEU A 31 -4.84 -8.56 24.39
N ARG A 32 -4.68 -7.24 24.46
CA ARG A 32 -5.24 -6.31 23.47
C ARG A 32 -4.67 -6.57 22.08
N GLN A 33 -3.36 -6.78 21.99
CA GLN A 33 -2.69 -7.10 20.73
C GLN A 33 -3.24 -8.40 20.12
N ALA A 34 -3.37 -9.45 20.93
CA ALA A 34 -3.91 -10.74 20.50
C ALA A 34 -5.38 -10.63 20.07
N GLN A 35 -6.20 -9.85 20.79
CA GLN A 35 -7.59 -9.60 20.42
C GLN A 35 -7.68 -8.85 19.08
N ALA A 36 -6.90 -7.79 18.88
CA ALA A 36 -6.86 -7.06 17.62
C ALA A 36 -6.43 -7.96 16.45
N SER A 37 -5.44 -8.84 16.64
CA SER A 37 -5.04 -9.81 15.63
C SER A 37 -6.16 -10.80 15.32
N ALA A 38 -6.87 -11.30 16.35
CA ALA A 38 -8.01 -12.20 16.15
C ALA A 38 -9.13 -11.51 15.36
N GLU A 39 -9.38 -10.23 15.62
CA GLU A 39 -10.34 -9.43 14.87
C GLU A 39 -9.96 -9.23 13.40
N LEU A 40 -8.67 -9.13 13.10
CA LEU A 40 -8.13 -9.02 11.74
C LEU A 40 -7.93 -10.36 11.04
N GLY A 41 -8.35 -11.48 11.64
CA GLY A 41 -8.09 -12.84 11.14
C GLY A 41 -8.50 -13.07 9.68
N THR A 42 -9.58 -12.42 9.20
CA THR A 42 -9.98 -12.53 7.79
C THR A 42 -8.97 -11.87 6.86
N ALA A 43 -8.46 -10.68 7.21
CA ALA A 43 -7.44 -10.01 6.43
C ALA A 43 -6.07 -10.68 6.55
N LEU A 44 -5.72 -11.20 7.73
CA LEU A 44 -4.48 -11.95 7.96
C LEU A 44 -4.39 -13.24 7.14
N ALA A 45 -5.52 -13.82 6.75
CA ALA A 45 -5.55 -14.97 5.85
C ALA A 45 -4.82 -14.69 4.52
N VAL A 46 -4.68 -13.42 4.12
CA VAL A 46 -3.91 -13.02 2.94
C VAL A 46 -2.45 -13.47 3.00
N GLU A 47 -1.86 -13.66 4.18
CA GLU A 47 -0.46 -14.08 4.36
C GLU A 47 -0.31 -15.62 4.22
N LEU A 48 -1.41 -16.37 4.22
CA LEU A 48 -1.38 -17.83 4.11
C LEU A 48 -1.01 -18.28 2.68
N PRO A 49 -0.31 -19.43 2.51
CA PRO A 49 0.03 -19.99 1.20
C PRO A 49 -1.20 -20.38 0.37
N GLU A 50 -2.22 -20.95 1.02
CA GLU A 50 -3.49 -21.40 0.44
C GLU A 50 -4.52 -20.29 0.21
N PHE A 51 -4.14 -19.02 0.37
CA PHE A 51 -5.03 -17.90 0.14
C PHE A 51 -5.39 -17.75 -1.34
N THR A 52 -6.67 -17.95 -1.68
CA THR A 52 -7.18 -17.82 -3.04
C THR A 52 -7.98 -16.54 -3.28
N GLY A 53 -8.13 -15.67 -2.28
CA GLY A 53 -8.92 -14.44 -2.35
C GLY A 53 -9.96 -14.31 -1.23
N PHE A 54 -10.56 -13.12 -1.13
CA PHE A 54 -11.56 -12.84 -0.10
C PHE A 54 -12.95 -13.37 -0.45
N GLY A 55 -13.57 -14.05 0.52
CA GLY A 55 -14.95 -14.53 0.39
C GLY A 55 -15.98 -13.40 0.30
N LYS A 56 -17.14 -13.71 -0.28
CA LYS A 56 -18.25 -12.75 -0.52
C LYS A 56 -18.64 -11.92 0.71
N GLN A 57 -18.68 -12.54 1.89
CA GLN A 57 -19.07 -11.84 3.13
C GLN A 57 -18.04 -10.78 3.55
N ALA A 58 -16.75 -11.03 3.36
CA ALA A 58 -15.69 -10.05 3.62
C ALA A 58 -15.81 -8.85 2.68
N LEU A 59 -16.07 -9.10 1.40
CA LEU A 59 -16.26 -8.07 0.37
C LEU A 59 -17.52 -7.23 0.62
N ILE A 60 -18.62 -7.84 1.08
CA ILE A 60 -19.83 -7.11 1.49
C ILE A 60 -19.52 -6.19 2.68
N ARG A 61 -18.83 -6.70 3.71
CA ARG A 61 -18.42 -5.87 4.86
C ARG A 61 -17.57 -4.69 4.41
N LEU A 62 -16.60 -4.93 3.54
CA LEU A 62 -15.77 -3.88 2.97
C LEU A 62 -16.62 -2.80 2.27
N GLY A 63 -17.52 -3.20 1.39
CA GLY A 63 -18.42 -2.25 0.69
C GLY A 63 -19.25 -1.42 1.66
N THR A 64 -19.81 -2.04 2.71
CA THR A 64 -20.59 -1.31 3.72
C THR A 64 -19.75 -0.31 4.52
N LEU A 65 -18.49 -0.65 4.82
CA LEU A 65 -17.60 0.25 5.56
C LEU A 65 -17.16 1.43 4.69
N ILE A 66 -16.76 1.18 3.44
CA ILE A 66 -16.39 2.23 2.49
C ILE A 66 -17.57 3.19 2.27
N GLN A 67 -18.79 2.66 2.09
CA GLN A 67 -19.98 3.49 1.92
C GLN A 67 -20.31 4.32 3.19
N ALA A 68 -20.04 3.77 4.38
CA ALA A 68 -20.19 4.51 5.63
C ALA A 68 -19.14 5.63 5.76
N HIS A 69 -17.91 5.38 5.32
CA HIS A 69 -16.84 6.37 5.27
C HIS A 69 -17.17 7.52 4.30
N LYS A 70 -17.74 7.20 3.13
CA LYS A 70 -18.26 8.20 2.16
C LYS A 70 -19.30 9.16 2.78
N ARG A 71 -20.09 8.70 3.74
CA ARG A 71 -21.13 9.50 4.41
C ARG A 71 -20.61 10.21 5.67
N GLU A 72 -19.29 10.24 5.89
CA GLU A 72 -18.61 10.77 7.07
C GLU A 72 -19.06 10.15 8.41
N LYS A 73 -19.78 9.02 8.37
CA LYS A 73 -20.31 8.38 9.58
C LYS A 73 -19.33 7.40 10.24
N ALA A 74 -18.08 7.36 9.76
CA ALA A 74 -17.03 6.48 10.25
C ALA A 74 -16.00 7.28 11.08
N GLY A 75 -16.47 8.12 12.01
CA GLY A 75 -15.62 9.04 12.80
C GLY A 75 -14.41 8.38 13.46
N VAL A 76 -14.52 7.12 13.85
CA VAL A 76 -13.43 6.35 14.48
C VAL A 76 -12.30 5.98 13.51
N LEU A 77 -12.55 6.03 12.19
CA LEU A 77 -11.59 5.71 11.13
C LEU A 77 -11.27 6.94 10.25
N GLN A 78 -11.66 8.15 10.67
CA GLN A 78 -11.27 9.37 9.97
C GLN A 78 -9.74 9.53 9.99
N GLY A 79 -9.17 9.86 8.84
CA GLY A 79 -7.71 10.01 8.67
C GLY A 79 -6.94 8.70 8.47
N SER A 80 -7.59 7.53 8.55
CA SER A 80 -6.94 6.27 8.16
C SER A 80 -6.66 6.25 6.66
N ASP A 81 -5.51 5.71 6.26
CA ASP A 81 -5.21 5.55 4.85
C ASP A 81 -6.16 4.54 4.16
N PRO A 82 -6.34 4.64 2.82
CA PRO A 82 -7.27 3.78 2.11
C PRO A 82 -7.01 2.28 2.27
N LEU A 83 -5.76 1.85 2.40
CA LEU A 83 -5.42 0.43 2.53
C LEU A 83 -5.76 -0.09 3.93
N THR A 84 -5.48 0.69 4.98
CA THR A 84 -5.91 0.37 6.35
C THR A 84 -7.43 0.22 6.43
N LEU A 85 -8.18 1.13 5.78
CA LEU A 85 -9.65 1.04 5.70
C LEU A 85 -10.12 -0.23 4.99
N VAL A 86 -9.44 -0.63 3.92
CA VAL A 86 -9.73 -1.89 3.21
C VAL A 86 -9.52 -3.09 4.12
N ILE A 87 -8.38 -3.17 4.79
CA ILE A 87 -8.02 -4.28 5.69
C ILE A 87 -9.02 -4.44 6.84
N ILE A 88 -9.39 -3.32 7.47
CA ILE A 88 -10.40 -3.29 8.52
C ILE A 88 -11.76 -3.72 7.95
N GLY A 89 -12.16 -3.19 6.79
CA GLY A 89 -13.45 -3.49 6.16
C GLY A 89 -13.62 -4.95 5.75
N LEU A 90 -12.55 -5.64 5.39
CA LEU A 90 -12.58 -7.07 5.09
C LEU A 90 -12.87 -7.91 6.33
N SER A 91 -12.43 -7.47 7.51
CA SER A 91 -12.49 -8.26 8.74
C SER A 91 -13.65 -7.88 9.66
N LEU A 92 -13.91 -6.58 9.80
CA LEU A 92 -14.81 -6.02 10.79
C LEU A 92 -16.05 -5.39 10.17
N SER A 93 -17.20 -5.69 10.75
CA SER A 93 -18.43 -4.96 10.46
C SER A 93 -18.41 -3.61 11.18
N ARG A 94 -19.05 -2.60 10.57
CA ARG A 94 -19.23 -1.28 11.19
C ARG A 94 -19.86 -1.36 12.59
N ARG A 95 -20.91 -2.16 12.76
CA ARG A 95 -21.60 -2.32 14.05
C ARG A 95 -20.65 -2.84 15.14
N LYS A 96 -19.65 -3.65 14.76
CA LYS A 96 -18.64 -4.14 15.70
C LYS A 96 -17.68 -3.01 16.07
N LEU A 97 -17.15 -2.29 15.09
CA LEU A 97 -16.29 -1.11 15.31
C LEU A 97 -16.94 -0.06 16.22
N ASP A 98 -18.22 0.25 15.99
CA ASP A 98 -18.96 1.25 16.78
C ASP A 98 -19.13 0.84 18.27
N ARG A 99 -18.93 -0.44 18.61
CA ARG A 99 -19.04 -0.97 19.97
C ARG A 99 -17.69 -1.14 20.68
N MET A 100 -16.59 -1.01 19.95
CA MET A 100 -15.25 -1.22 20.52
C MET A 100 -14.78 0.02 21.26
N GLY A 101 -13.97 -0.19 22.30
CA GLY A 101 -13.30 0.92 22.98
C GLY A 101 -12.29 1.59 22.06
N ALA A 102 -12.06 2.89 22.26
CA ALA A 102 -11.11 3.66 21.44
C ALA A 102 -9.70 3.06 21.42
N THR A 103 -9.24 2.51 22.56
CA THR A 103 -7.93 1.84 22.66
C THR A 103 -7.83 0.58 21.81
N ASP A 104 -8.92 -0.17 21.68
CA ASP A 104 -8.93 -1.42 20.92
C ASP A 104 -8.99 -1.12 19.43
N VAL A 105 -9.75 -0.09 19.04
CA VAL A 105 -9.77 0.38 17.65
C VAL A 105 -8.40 0.94 17.25
N ALA A 106 -7.73 1.70 18.11
CA ALA A 106 -6.39 2.20 17.84
C ALA A 106 -5.38 1.06 17.62
N GLU A 107 -5.46 0.00 18.42
CA GLU A 107 -4.61 -1.19 18.25
C GLU A 107 -4.94 -1.92 16.93
N ILE A 108 -6.21 -2.07 16.57
CA ILE A 108 -6.62 -2.65 15.28
C ILE A 108 -6.09 -1.82 14.12
N VAL A 109 -6.22 -0.49 14.17
CA VAL A 109 -5.70 0.41 13.13
C VAL A 109 -4.18 0.23 13.00
N SER A 110 -3.45 0.22 14.12
CA SER A 110 -2.00 0.01 14.14
C SER A 110 -1.60 -1.32 13.47
N GLN A 111 -2.28 -2.42 13.82
CA GLN A 111 -2.00 -3.72 13.23
C GLN A 111 -2.44 -3.82 11.77
N ALA A 112 -3.54 -3.19 11.39
CA ALA A 112 -4.02 -3.14 10.01
C ALA A 112 -3.05 -2.34 9.12
N THR A 113 -2.54 -1.21 9.59
CA THR A 113 -1.48 -0.45 8.90
C THR A 113 -0.22 -1.28 8.74
N SER A 114 0.20 -1.98 9.79
CA SER A 114 1.37 -2.88 9.74
C SER A 114 1.17 -4.03 8.74
N LEU A 115 0.00 -4.65 8.72
CA LEU A 115 -0.37 -5.68 7.74
C LEU A 115 -0.40 -5.11 6.32
N GLY A 116 -0.93 -3.90 6.15
CA GLY A 116 -0.96 -3.21 4.87
C GLY A 116 0.43 -2.90 4.33
N GLN A 117 1.42 -2.65 5.18
CA GLN A 117 2.80 -2.48 4.76
C GLN A 117 3.46 -3.79 4.32
N ARG A 118 3.24 -4.89 5.05
CA ARG A 118 3.87 -6.19 4.78
C ARG A 118 3.24 -6.95 3.61
N SER A 119 1.93 -6.86 3.47
CA SER A 119 1.14 -7.61 2.47
C SER A 119 0.49 -6.70 1.43
N ARG A 120 1.01 -5.47 1.27
CA ARG A 120 0.50 -4.43 0.36
C ARG A 120 0.12 -4.99 -1.00
N ALA A 121 1.07 -5.71 -1.59
CA ALA A 121 0.95 -6.38 -2.87
C ALA A 121 -0.33 -7.19 -3.02
N ARG A 122 -0.57 -8.11 -2.08
CA ARG A 122 -1.68 -9.07 -2.17
C ARG A 122 -3.05 -8.39 -2.06
N PHE A 123 -3.15 -7.31 -1.28
CA PHE A 123 -4.39 -6.51 -1.20
C PHE A 123 -4.62 -5.63 -2.43
N LEU A 124 -3.55 -5.07 -3.00
CA LEU A 124 -3.64 -4.17 -4.15
C LEU A 124 -3.72 -4.91 -5.50
N GLU A 125 -3.52 -6.22 -5.54
CA GLU A 125 -3.71 -7.04 -6.75
C GLU A 125 -5.08 -7.74 -6.79
N ASP A 126 -5.80 -7.78 -5.66
CA ASP A 126 -7.10 -8.44 -5.58
C ASP A 126 -8.16 -7.64 -6.37
N THR A 127 -8.54 -8.20 -7.53
CA THR A 127 -9.54 -7.62 -8.43
C THR A 127 -10.92 -7.45 -7.79
N ASN A 128 -11.28 -8.28 -6.81
CA ASN A 128 -12.55 -8.15 -6.10
C ASN A 128 -12.54 -6.95 -5.16
N ILE A 129 -11.41 -6.68 -4.50
CA ILE A 129 -11.24 -5.47 -3.69
C ILE A 129 -11.38 -4.23 -4.58
N HIS A 130 -10.71 -4.20 -5.73
CA HIS A 130 -10.84 -3.09 -6.69
C HIS A 130 -12.28 -2.84 -7.12
N LYS A 131 -13.02 -3.91 -7.40
CA LYS A 131 -14.42 -3.83 -7.78
C LYS A 131 -15.25 -3.18 -6.66
N VAL A 132 -15.10 -3.66 -5.42
CA VAL A 132 -15.83 -3.12 -4.26
C VAL A 132 -15.49 -1.64 -4.01
N VAL A 133 -14.21 -1.27 -4.10
CA VAL A 133 -13.76 0.12 -3.95
C VAL A 133 -14.40 1.03 -5.01
N ARG A 134 -14.43 0.58 -6.27
CA ARG A 134 -15.04 1.34 -7.38
C ARG A 134 -16.55 1.48 -7.21
N GLU A 135 -17.24 0.43 -6.78
CA GLU A 135 -18.70 0.41 -6.64
C GLU A 135 -19.20 1.23 -5.45
N HIS A 136 -18.44 1.27 -4.35
CA HIS A 136 -18.90 1.84 -3.08
C HIS A 136 -18.15 3.08 -2.60
N GLY A 137 -16.99 3.38 -3.19
CA GLY A 137 -16.14 4.52 -2.82
C GLY A 137 -16.76 5.89 -3.10
N SER A 138 -16.25 6.91 -2.40
CA SER A 138 -16.34 8.29 -2.87
C SER A 138 -15.27 8.53 -3.93
N ASP A 139 -15.44 9.52 -4.80
CA ASP A 139 -14.45 9.84 -5.84
C ASP A 139 -13.06 10.13 -5.22
N ALA A 140 -13.03 10.86 -4.11
CA ALA A 140 -11.80 11.13 -3.36
C ALA A 140 -11.14 9.85 -2.81
N PHE A 141 -11.94 8.92 -2.28
CA PHE A 141 -11.43 7.63 -1.78
C PHE A 141 -10.89 6.77 -2.93
N ILE A 142 -11.64 6.69 -4.04
CA ILE A 142 -11.27 5.94 -5.24
C ILE A 142 -9.94 6.48 -5.80
N GLN A 143 -9.80 7.81 -5.94
CA GLN A 143 -8.56 8.44 -6.39
C GLN A 143 -7.38 8.14 -5.45
N SER A 144 -7.59 8.26 -4.14
CA SER A 144 -6.55 7.98 -3.15
C SER A 144 -6.10 6.52 -3.19
N TYR A 145 -7.04 5.58 -3.33
CA TYR A 145 -6.76 4.16 -3.45
C TYR A 145 -6.05 3.84 -4.77
N HIS A 146 -6.48 4.42 -5.91
CA HIS A 146 -5.80 4.23 -7.19
C HIS A 146 -4.38 4.78 -7.19
N ARG A 147 -4.12 5.89 -6.50
CA ARG A 147 -2.76 6.40 -6.31
C ARG A 147 -1.88 5.38 -5.58
N LEU A 148 -2.39 4.73 -4.53
CA LEU A 148 -1.66 3.68 -3.81
C LEU A 148 -1.35 2.47 -4.69
N VAL A 149 -2.28 2.07 -5.56
CA VAL A 149 -2.06 1.00 -6.56
C VAL A 149 -0.97 1.39 -7.55
N ALA A 150 -1.02 2.61 -8.08
CA ALA A 150 -0.01 3.11 -9.01
C ALA A 150 1.39 3.19 -8.38
N GLU A 151 1.50 3.68 -7.14
CA GLU A 151 2.74 3.72 -6.37
C GLU A 151 3.33 2.30 -6.14
N ASP A 152 2.48 1.31 -5.87
CA ASP A 152 2.92 -0.07 -5.67
C ASP A 152 3.45 -0.68 -6.97
N VAL A 153 2.66 -0.61 -8.06
CA VAL A 153 3.08 -1.09 -9.39
C VAL A 153 4.39 -0.44 -9.82
N PHE A 154 4.53 0.87 -9.60
CA PHE A 154 5.76 1.60 -9.90
C PHE A 154 6.97 1.08 -9.09
N SER A 155 6.80 0.91 -7.77
CA SER A 155 7.86 0.41 -6.88
C SER A 155 8.35 -0.98 -7.30
N ARG A 156 7.43 -1.87 -7.71
CA ARG A 156 7.77 -3.25 -8.12
C ARG A 156 8.39 -3.29 -9.52
N THR A 157 8.00 -2.35 -10.39
CA THR A 157 8.59 -2.18 -11.73
C THR A 157 10.00 -1.61 -11.65
N LEU A 158 10.28 -0.64 -10.76
CA LEU A 158 11.64 -0.11 -10.57
C LEU A 158 12.61 -1.14 -9.99
N LEU A 159 12.16 -1.97 -9.05
CA LEU A 159 12.98 -3.01 -8.44
C LEU A 159 13.30 -4.19 -9.38
N SER A 160 12.61 -4.30 -10.52
CA SER A 160 12.84 -5.34 -11.52
C SER A 160 13.67 -4.89 -12.72
N ILE A 161 14.08 -3.61 -12.78
CA ILE A 161 14.92 -3.08 -13.86
C ILE A 161 16.38 -3.04 -13.40
N GLU A 162 17.12 -4.13 -13.67
CA GLU A 162 18.59 -4.10 -13.67
C GLU A 162 19.06 -3.53 -15.03
N VAL A 163 19.49 -2.27 -15.08
CA VAL A 163 20.15 -1.72 -16.27
C VAL A 163 21.64 -2.01 -16.18
N GLN A 164 22.13 -2.89 -17.04
CA GLN A 164 23.56 -3.15 -17.22
C GLN A 164 24.08 -2.21 -18.32
N LEU A 165 24.55 -1.03 -17.93
CA LEU A 165 25.28 -0.13 -18.83
C LEU A 165 26.68 -0.72 -19.07
N GLU A 166 27.06 -0.81 -20.34
CA GLU A 166 28.32 -1.38 -20.86
C GLU A 166 29.49 -1.23 -19.86
N GLY A 167 29.79 -2.32 -19.14
CA GLY A 167 30.97 -2.43 -18.31
C GLY A 167 30.74 -2.37 -16.81
N HIS A 168 30.30 -1.25 -16.20
CA HIS A 168 30.66 -1.05 -14.78
C HIS A 168 29.73 -0.27 -13.82
N MET A 169 28.44 -0.04 -14.10
CA MET A 169 27.55 0.44 -13.02
C MET A 169 26.14 -0.16 -13.07
N LYS A 170 25.73 -0.74 -11.92
CA LYS A 170 24.32 -0.99 -11.59
C LYS A 170 23.70 0.36 -11.20
N CYS A 171 22.91 0.96 -12.08
CA CYS A 171 22.19 2.19 -11.78
C CYS A 171 20.74 1.86 -11.41
N ILE A 172 20.29 2.32 -10.24
CA ILE A 172 18.87 2.30 -9.85
C ILE A 172 18.26 3.63 -10.34
N PRO A 173 17.28 3.63 -11.26
CA PRO A 173 16.70 4.86 -11.75
C PRO A 173 15.89 5.54 -10.64
N TYR A 174 16.35 6.70 -10.17
CA TYR A 174 15.61 7.57 -9.27
C TYR A 174 14.89 8.63 -10.10
N THR A 175 13.55 8.65 -10.09
CA THR A 175 12.78 9.76 -10.70
C THR A 175 12.46 10.80 -9.63
N ILE A 176 12.86 12.04 -9.88
CA ILE A 176 12.57 13.21 -9.05
C ILE A 176 11.04 13.40 -8.93
N PRO A 177 10.49 13.96 -7.82
CA PRO A 177 9.05 13.91 -7.47
C PRO A 177 8.05 14.51 -8.48
N HIS A 178 8.51 15.18 -9.52
CA HIS A 178 7.68 15.72 -10.62
C HIS A 178 7.71 14.87 -11.91
N GLY A 179 8.43 13.74 -11.91
CA GLY A 179 8.58 12.84 -13.06
C GLY A 179 7.31 12.10 -13.48
N ILE A 180 6.27 12.10 -12.63
CA ILE A 180 4.97 11.47 -12.92
C ILE A 180 4.33 12.05 -14.19
N GLN A 181 4.55 13.34 -14.48
CA GLN A 181 4.00 14.00 -15.66
C GLN A 181 4.71 13.61 -16.97
N PHE A 182 5.89 13.01 -16.87
CA PHE A 182 6.75 12.68 -18.01
C PHE A 182 7.10 11.20 -18.09
N CYS A 183 6.35 10.32 -17.40
CA CYS A 183 6.59 8.87 -17.33
C CYS A 183 6.90 8.23 -18.69
N SER A 184 6.18 8.62 -19.75
CA SER A 184 6.43 8.10 -21.10
C SER A 184 7.79 8.55 -21.65
N LEU A 185 8.18 9.81 -21.46
CA LEU A 185 9.47 10.35 -21.89
C LEU A 185 10.64 9.72 -21.11
N THR A 186 10.46 9.46 -19.82
CA THR A 186 11.46 8.77 -19.01
C THR A 186 11.63 7.32 -19.45
N ALA A 187 10.55 6.63 -19.82
CA ALA A 187 10.60 5.29 -20.40
C ALA A 187 11.33 5.25 -21.75
N PHE A 188 11.18 6.30 -22.58
CA PHE A 188 11.90 6.41 -23.86
C PHE A 188 13.40 6.67 -23.65
N ALA A 189 13.78 7.54 -22.71
CA ALA A 189 15.18 7.80 -22.36
C ALA A 189 15.95 6.53 -21.95
N ILE A 190 15.27 5.55 -21.35
CA ILE A 190 15.85 4.25 -20.91
C ILE A 190 16.26 3.36 -22.10
N SER A 191 15.65 3.54 -23.28
CA SER A 191 16.01 2.77 -24.49
C SER A 191 17.16 3.38 -25.30
N GLY A 192 17.71 4.52 -24.86
CA GLY A 192 18.67 5.29 -25.65
C GLY A 192 18.09 5.89 -26.93
N THR A 193 16.76 5.88 -27.10
CA THR A 193 16.07 6.46 -28.28
C THR A 193 14.82 7.24 -27.87
N VAL A 194 14.60 8.39 -28.50
CA VAL A 194 13.35 9.16 -28.41
C VAL A 194 12.58 8.97 -29.70
N THR A 195 11.29 8.65 -29.56
CA THR A 195 10.36 8.53 -30.69
C THR A 195 9.29 9.60 -30.59
N ALA A 196 9.20 10.46 -31.61
CA ALA A 196 8.15 11.46 -31.75
C ALA A 196 7.21 11.07 -32.89
N TYR A 197 5.90 11.23 -32.67
CA TYR A 197 4.87 11.04 -33.67
C TYR A 197 4.34 12.40 -34.08
N VAL A 198 4.61 12.80 -35.33
CA VAL A 198 4.10 14.07 -35.87
C VAL A 198 2.85 13.76 -36.68
N PRO A 199 1.68 14.32 -36.31
CA PRO A 199 0.48 14.21 -37.13
C PRO A 199 0.69 15.02 -38.41
N ILE A 200 0.53 14.37 -39.57
CA ILE A 200 0.57 15.07 -40.87
C ILE A 200 -0.82 15.63 -41.21
N ASP A 201 -1.88 14.97 -40.75
CA ASP A 201 -3.26 15.43 -40.82
C ASP A 201 -4.11 14.71 -39.75
N PRO A 202 -5.28 15.22 -39.34
CA PRO A 202 -6.01 14.75 -38.17
C PRO A 202 -6.69 13.38 -38.33
N VAL A 203 -6.55 12.70 -39.48
CA VAL A 203 -7.36 11.50 -39.76
C VAL A 203 -6.55 10.23 -40.03
N ASP A 204 -5.41 10.20 -40.73
CA ASP A 204 -4.93 8.88 -41.23
C ASP A 204 -3.44 8.53 -41.16
N CYS A 205 -2.52 9.43 -40.79
CA CYS A 205 -1.08 9.06 -40.74
C CYS A 205 -0.29 9.77 -39.64
N TYR A 206 0.43 9.01 -38.81
CA TYR A 206 1.51 9.53 -37.96
C TYR A 206 2.87 9.20 -38.57
N VAL A 207 3.73 10.20 -38.73
CA VAL A 207 5.14 9.92 -39.06
C VAL A 207 5.92 9.72 -37.78
N ARG A 208 6.56 8.55 -37.69
CA ARG A 208 7.40 8.14 -36.57
C ARG A 208 8.84 8.57 -36.84
N PHE A 209 9.31 9.55 -36.09
CA PHE A 209 10.72 9.90 -36.04
C PHE A 209 11.35 9.27 -34.80
N THR A 210 12.29 8.35 -34.99
CA THR A 210 13.06 7.74 -33.90
C THR A 210 14.50 8.21 -34.03
N THR A 211 15.02 8.84 -32.98
CA THR A 211 16.39 9.32 -32.90
C THR A 211 17.05 8.84 -31.62
N LEU A 212 18.37 8.72 -31.61
CA LEU A 212 19.12 8.38 -30.40
C LEU A 212 18.98 9.49 -29.35
N PHE A 213 18.72 9.10 -28.12
CA PHE A 213 18.71 9.97 -26.95
C PHE A 213 20.14 10.12 -26.44
N ASN A 214 20.88 11.03 -27.05
CA ASN A 214 22.28 11.27 -26.78
C ASN A 214 22.55 12.73 -26.40
N GLU A 215 23.78 13.03 -26.00
CA GLU A 215 24.20 14.37 -25.56
C GLU A 215 23.96 15.44 -26.64
N SER A 216 24.12 15.10 -27.91
CA SER A 216 23.87 16.02 -29.04
C SER A 216 22.40 16.41 -29.16
N LEU A 217 21.48 15.46 -28.91
CA LEU A 217 20.04 15.74 -28.87
C LEU A 217 19.68 16.66 -27.70
N LEU A 218 20.24 16.39 -26.52
CA LEU A 218 20.00 17.20 -25.31
C LEU A 218 20.60 18.61 -25.43
N GLN A 219 21.77 18.74 -26.07
CA GLN A 219 22.35 20.03 -26.44
C GLN A 219 21.45 20.81 -27.38
N SER A 220 20.90 20.14 -28.40
CA SER A 220 20.09 20.78 -29.44
C SER A 220 18.71 21.21 -28.93
N LEU A 221 18.09 20.42 -28.04
CA LEU A 221 16.73 20.69 -27.55
C LEU A 221 16.69 21.56 -26.30
N PHE A 222 17.68 21.42 -25.41
CA PHE A 222 17.65 22.04 -24.09
C PHE A 222 18.89 22.90 -23.79
N GLY A 223 19.80 23.07 -24.76
CA GLY A 223 21.05 23.81 -24.57
C GLY A 223 21.99 23.18 -23.53
N TYR A 224 21.80 21.89 -23.22
CA TYR A 224 22.50 21.19 -22.15
C TYR A 224 23.99 21.00 -22.48
N GLN A 225 24.90 21.69 -21.81
CA GLN A 225 26.34 21.44 -21.93
C GLN A 225 26.81 20.60 -20.75
N LEU A 226 27.53 19.50 -20.99
CA LEU A 226 28.25 18.83 -19.91
C LEU A 226 29.31 19.80 -19.39
N GLY A 227 29.27 20.07 -18.09
CA GLY A 227 30.31 20.83 -17.40
C GLY A 227 31.66 20.16 -17.62
N ARG A 228 32.65 20.95 -18.06
CA ARG A 228 34.06 20.56 -18.06
C ARG A 228 34.57 20.27 -16.65
#